data_AF-A0A958LD52-F1
#
_entry.id   AF-A0A958LD52-F1
#
_cell.length_a   1.000
_cell.length_b   1.000
_cell.length_c   1.000
_cell.angle_alpha   90.00
_cell.angle_beta   90.00
_cell.angle_gamma   90.00
#
_symmetry.space_group_name_H-M   'P 1'
#
loop_
_entity.id
_entity.type
_entity.pdbx_description
1 polymer ?
#
loop_
_entity_poly.entity_id
_entity_poly.type
_entity_poly.pdbx_seq_one_letter_code
_entity_poly.pdbx_strand_id
1 'polypeptide(L)'
;MTMNDKAIIYLFAALQGLERCVSRCEEMLGSQQHQPEFVGRAIEEQKRILLTMRRTANRLQLELVKEDWNEVVRLTQTFYGLNTMVRPEILSTFQALSNKRIALQLSDNEATFH
;
A
#
# COMPACT_ATOMS: atom_id res chain seq x y z
N MET A 1 11.97 -22.14 -16.21
CA MET A 1 11.21 -21.08 -15.51
C MET A 1 9.95 -20.82 -16.30
N THR A 2 8.80 -21.17 -15.74
CA THR A 2 7.49 -21.09 -16.38
C THR A 2 6.99 -19.63 -16.43
N MET A 3 5.93 -19.37 -17.19
CA MET A 3 5.28 -18.05 -17.23
C MET A 3 4.71 -17.66 -15.85
N ASN A 4 4.23 -18.65 -15.08
CA ASN A 4 3.70 -18.45 -13.73
C ASN A 4 4.79 -18.00 -12.75
N ASP A 5 6.00 -18.57 -12.86
CA ASP A 5 7.14 -18.17 -12.02
C ASP A 5 7.50 -16.69 -12.23
N LYS A 6 7.48 -16.23 -13.49
CA LYS A 6 7.74 -14.82 -13.82
C LYS A 6 6.67 -13.90 -13.24
N ALA A 7 5.39 -14.28 -13.35
CA ALA A 7 4.29 -13.48 -12.82
C ALA A 7 4.40 -13.31 -11.29
N ILE A 8 4.75 -14.37 -10.56
CA ILE A 8 4.98 -14.31 -9.11
C ILE A 8 6.18 -13.43 -8.76
N ILE A 9 7.28 -13.50 -9.51
CA ILE A 9 8.44 -12.61 -9.28
C ILE A 9 8.02 -11.14 -9.43
N TYR A 10 7.30 -10.80 -10.50
CA TYR A 10 6.82 -9.42 -10.71
C TYR A 10 5.83 -8.98 -9.63
N LEU A 11 4.97 -9.87 -9.15
CA LEU A 11 4.06 -9.62 -8.03
C LEU A 11 4.82 -9.21 -6.77
N PHE A 12 5.83 -9.99 -6.38
CA PHE A 12 6.64 -9.70 -5.20
C PHE A 12 7.49 -8.45 -5.36
N ALA A 13 8.01 -8.18 -6.56
CA ALA A 13 8.72 -6.94 -6.86
C ALA A 13 7.81 -5.71 -6.71
N ALA A 14 6.57 -5.78 -7.21
CA ALA A 14 5.58 -4.72 -7.07
C ALA A 14 5.20 -4.48 -5.59
N LEU A 15 4.96 -5.56 -4.84
CA LEU A 15 4.72 -5.48 -3.39
C LEU A 15 5.87 -4.80 -2.65
N GLN A 16 7.11 -5.21 -2.94
CA GLN A 16 8.28 -4.61 -2.33
C GLN A 16 8.41 -3.11 -2.66
N GLY A 17 8.04 -2.71 -3.87
CA GLY A 17 7.96 -1.30 -4.26
C GLY A 17 6.97 -0.51 -3.43
N LEU A 18 5.77 -1.07 -3.20
CA LEU A 18 4.74 -0.44 -2.36
C LEU A 18 5.16 -0.36 -0.89
N GLU A 19 5.73 -1.43 -0.35
CA GLU A 19 6.27 -1.49 1.02
C GLU A 19 7.32 -0.40 1.24
N ARG A 20 8.27 -0.25 0.32
CA ARG A 20 9.28 0.83 0.38
C ARG A 20 8.65 2.23 0.30
N CYS A 21 7.59 2.40 -0.49
CA CYS A 21 6.89 3.68 -0.59
C CYS A 21 6.24 4.06 0.74
N VAL A 22 5.60 3.10 1.42
CA VAL A 22 5.00 3.31 2.74
C VAL A 22 6.07 3.61 3.80
N SER A 23 7.19 2.87 3.82
CA SER A 23 8.30 3.17 4.73
C SER A 23 8.86 4.57 4.52
N ARG A 24 8.98 5.03 3.27
CA ARG A 24 9.39 6.41 2.98
C ARG A 24 8.35 7.44 3.45
N CYS A 25 7.05 7.14 3.31
CA CYS A 25 6.00 8.02 3.84
C CYS A 25 6.13 8.16 5.36
N GLU A 26 6.43 7.08 6.06
CA GLU A 26 6.66 7.08 7.52
C GLU A 26 7.90 7.89 7.92
N GLU A 27 9.02 7.72 7.21
CA GLU A 27 10.24 8.52 7.43
C GLU A 27 9.99 10.02 7.18
N MET A 28 9.26 10.33 6.10
CA MET A 28 8.84 11.70 5.79
C MET A 28 7.85 12.26 6.82
N LEU A 29 7.01 11.41 7.42
CA LEU A 29 6.12 11.79 8.51
C LEU A 29 6.91 12.16 9.76
N GLY A 30 7.85 11.30 10.18
CA GLY A 30 8.67 11.51 11.38
C GLY A 30 9.63 12.71 11.31
N SER A 31 9.92 13.22 10.11
CA SER A 31 10.77 14.40 9.91
C SER A 31 10.00 15.73 9.88
N GLN A 32 8.67 15.73 9.96
CA GLN A 32 7.84 16.94 10.00
C GLN A 32 7.42 17.28 11.43
N GLN A 33 7.50 18.57 11.81
CA GLN A 33 7.15 19.04 13.15
C GLN A 33 5.64 19.01 13.46
N HIS A 34 4.79 19.23 12.45
CA HIS A 34 3.34 19.30 12.61
C HIS A 34 2.68 18.54 11.48
N GLN A 35 1.84 17.56 11.82
CA GLN A 35 1.02 16.83 10.87
C GLN A 35 -0.34 16.44 11.44
N PRO A 36 -1.37 16.33 10.59
CA PRO A 36 -2.65 15.80 10.99
C PRO A 36 -2.55 14.32 11.40
N GLU A 37 -3.19 13.97 12.52
CA GLU A 37 -3.22 12.60 13.06
C GLU A 37 -3.80 11.57 12.07
N PHE A 38 -4.66 12.00 11.14
CA PHE A 38 -5.23 11.10 10.13
C PHE A 38 -4.17 10.55 9.16
N VAL A 39 -3.07 11.27 8.92
CA VAL A 39 -2.00 10.83 8.00
C VAL A 39 -1.24 9.66 8.59
N GLY A 40 -0.90 9.71 9.89
CA GLY A 40 -0.26 8.61 10.60
C GLY A 40 -1.15 7.36 10.64
N ARG A 41 -2.44 7.52 10.90
CA ARG A 41 -3.41 6.41 10.85
C ARG A 41 -3.53 5.78 9.46
N ALA A 42 -3.54 6.59 8.41
CA ALA A 42 -3.58 6.10 7.02
C ALA A 42 -2.33 5.27 6.67
N ILE A 43 -1.13 5.71 7.10
CA ILE A 43 0.11 4.95 6.89
C ILE A 43 0.05 3.58 7.60
N GLU A 44 -0.42 3.56 8.85
CA GLU A 44 -0.56 2.30 9.60
C GLU A 44 -1.58 1.34 8.98
N GLU A 45 -2.70 1.87 8.46
CA GLU A 45 -3.69 1.06 7.74
C GLU A 45 -3.10 0.47 6.45
N GLN A 46 -2.36 1.28 5.67
CA GLN A 46 -1.66 0.83 4.47
C GLN A 46 -0.65 -0.29 4.77
N LYS A 47 0.11 -0.19 5.87
CA LYS A 47 1.03 -1.26 6.30
C LYS A 47 0.30 -2.57 6.58
N ARG A 48 -0.85 -2.52 7.26
CA ARG A 48 -1.66 -3.71 7.57
C ARG A 48 -2.20 -4.37 6.30
N ILE A 49 -2.64 -3.57 5.34
CA ILE A 49 -3.13 -4.06 4.04
C ILE A 49 -1.97 -4.69 3.26
N LEU A 50 -0.80 -4.05 3.19
CA LEU A 50 0.39 -4.61 2.52
C LEU A 50 0.86 -5.92 3.15
N LEU A 51 0.85 -6.03 4.48
CA LEU A 51 1.14 -7.28 5.18
C LEU A 51 0.16 -8.40 4.76
N THR A 52 -1.12 -8.07 4.63
CA THR A 52 -2.15 -8.99 4.17
C THR A 52 -1.92 -9.39 2.71
N MET A 53 -1.58 -8.43 1.84
CA MET A 53 -1.23 -8.72 0.45
C MET A 53 -0.02 -9.64 0.33
N ARG A 54 1.02 -9.44 1.15
CA ARG A 54 2.20 -10.32 1.17
C ARG A 54 1.86 -11.73 1.63
N ARG A 55 1.01 -11.88 2.64
CA ARG A 55 0.50 -13.19 3.07
C ARG A 55 -0.27 -13.89 1.95
N THR A 56 -1.14 -13.16 1.25
CA THR A 56 -1.89 -13.67 0.09
C THR A 56 -0.96 -14.08 -1.05
N ALA A 57 0.07 -13.28 -1.37
CA ALA A 57 1.05 -13.59 -2.42
C ALA A 57 1.89 -14.83 -2.08
N ASN A 58 2.34 -14.97 -0.81
CA ASN A 58 3.02 -16.17 -0.34
C ASN A 58 2.14 -17.41 -0.50
N ARG A 59 0.86 -17.31 -0.12
CA ARG A 59 -0.08 -18.42 -0.27
C ARG A 59 -0.31 -18.74 -1.75
N LEU A 60 -0.48 -17.72 -2.60
CA LEU A 60 -0.64 -17.89 -4.04
C LEU A 60 0.54 -18.66 -4.65
N GLN A 61 1.77 -18.34 -4.26
CA GLN A 61 2.96 -19.07 -4.71
C GLN A 61 2.92 -20.55 -4.30
N LEU A 62 2.51 -20.86 -3.07
CA LEU A 62 2.40 -22.24 -2.59
C LEU A 62 1.32 -23.02 -3.34
N GLU A 63 0.14 -22.43 -3.54
CA GLU A 63 -0.97 -23.10 -4.22
C GLU A 63 -0.72 -23.28 -5.72
N LEU A 64 0.05 -22.39 -6.36
CA LEU A 64 0.55 -22.58 -7.72
C LEU A 64 1.44 -23.82 -7.85
N VAL A 65 2.31 -24.07 -6.87
CA VAL A 65 3.19 -25.26 -6.86
C VAL A 65 2.39 -26.54 -6.64
N LYS A 66 1.30 -26.48 -5.87
CA LYS A 66 0.39 -27.60 -5.65
C LYS A 66 -0.61 -27.81 -6.79
N GLU A 67 -0.65 -26.89 -7.76
CA GLU A 67 -1.61 -26.88 -8.87
C GLU A 67 -3.09 -26.83 -8.41
N ASP A 68 -3.37 -26.23 -7.24
CA ASP A 68 -4.74 -25.97 -6.79
C ASP A 68 -5.30 -24.71 -7.45
N TRP A 69 -5.78 -24.86 -8.68
CA TRP A 69 -6.24 -23.76 -9.51
C TRP A 69 -7.46 -23.01 -8.95
N ASN A 70 -8.32 -23.69 -8.19
CA ASN A 70 -9.48 -23.04 -7.56
C ASN A 70 -9.01 -22.02 -6.53
N GLU A 71 -8.06 -22.42 -5.69
CA GLU A 71 -7.51 -21.55 -4.67
C GLU A 71 -6.63 -20.43 -5.27
N VAL A 72 -5.88 -20.72 -6.33
CA VAL A 72 -5.10 -19.72 -7.09
C VAL A 72 -5.99 -18.60 -7.64
N VAL A 73 -7.14 -18.93 -8.24
CA VAL A 73 -8.10 -17.93 -8.75
C VAL A 73 -8.64 -17.07 -7.59
N ARG A 74 -9.06 -17.70 -6.50
CA ARG A 74 -9.59 -17.01 -5.32
C ARG A 74 -8.57 -16.05 -4.69
N LEU A 75 -7.32 -16.50 -4.56
CA LEU A 75 -6.24 -15.70 -4.00
C LEU A 75 -5.85 -14.55 -4.93
N THR A 76 -5.89 -14.75 -6.25
CA THR A 76 -5.64 -13.69 -7.23
C THR A 76 -6.71 -12.59 -7.16
N GLN A 77 -7.98 -12.95 -7.05
CA GLN A 77 -9.09 -11.99 -6.87
C GLN A 77 -8.94 -11.21 -5.56
N THR A 78 -8.61 -11.92 -4.47
CA THR A 78 -8.34 -11.30 -3.16
C THR A 78 -7.19 -10.30 -3.26
N PHE A 79 -6.09 -10.68 -3.92
CA PHE A 79 -4.94 -9.82 -4.13
C PHE A 79 -5.30 -8.57 -4.94
N TYR A 80 -6.07 -8.73 -6.01
CA TYR A 80 -6.52 -7.61 -6.84
C TYR A 80 -7.36 -6.62 -6.03
N GLY A 81 -8.32 -7.12 -5.23
CA GLY A 81 -9.12 -6.28 -4.33
C GLY A 81 -8.26 -5.46 -3.37
N LEU A 82 -7.32 -6.12 -2.67
CA LEU A 82 -6.40 -5.43 -1.77
C LEU A 82 -5.53 -4.38 -2.49
N ASN A 83 -5.05 -4.68 -3.70
CA ASN A 83 -4.27 -3.74 -4.49
C ASN A 83 -5.06 -2.49 -4.90
N THR A 84 -6.35 -2.64 -5.23
CA THR A 84 -7.21 -1.49 -5.55
C THR A 84 -7.48 -0.57 -4.36
N MET A 85 -7.47 -1.12 -3.13
CA MET A 85 -7.63 -0.33 -1.91
C MET A 85 -6.33 0.41 -1.57
N VAL A 86 -5.18 -0.27 -1.61
CA VAL A 86 -3.95 0.29 -1.03
C VAL A 86 -3.19 1.23 -1.98
N ARG A 87 -3.21 0.95 -3.29
CA ARG A 87 -2.34 1.65 -4.24
C ARG A 87 -2.68 3.14 -4.43
N PRO A 88 -3.96 3.53 -4.58
CA PRO A 88 -4.32 4.94 -4.70
C PRO A 88 -3.96 5.71 -3.43
N GLU A 89 -4.23 5.14 -2.26
CA GLU A 89 -4.01 5.77 -0.97
C GLU A 89 -2.52 5.98 -0.66
N ILE A 90 -1.67 4.98 -0.94
CA ILE A 90 -0.21 5.12 -0.76
C ILE A 90 0.31 6.27 -1.64
N LEU A 91 -0.13 6.33 -2.90
CA LEU A 91 0.30 7.36 -3.83
C LEU A 91 -0.21 8.75 -3.42
N SER A 92 -1.46 8.87 -2.98
CA SER A 92 -2.00 10.14 -2.49
C SER A 92 -1.29 10.62 -1.22
N THR A 93 -1.01 9.72 -0.27
CA THR A 93 -0.28 10.05 0.96
C THR A 93 1.14 10.49 0.64
N PHE A 94 1.85 9.77 -0.23
CA PHE A 94 3.18 10.15 -0.69
C PHE A 94 3.18 11.51 -1.40
N GLN A 95 2.20 11.77 -2.28
CA GLN A 95 2.06 13.06 -2.96
C GLN A 95 1.76 14.21 -1.99
N ALA A 96 0.92 13.97 -0.96
CA ALA A 96 0.62 14.97 0.06
C ALA A 96 1.88 15.31 0.88
N LEU A 97 2.64 14.29 1.30
CA LEU A 97 3.88 14.45 2.05
C LEU A 97 5.00 15.12 1.23
N SER A 98 5.20 14.70 -0.02
CA SER A 98 6.27 15.20 -0.89
C SER A 98 6.07 16.65 -1.34
N ASN A 99 4.82 17.06 -1.56
CA ASN A 99 4.50 18.43 -1.96
C ASN A 99 4.38 19.40 -0.77
N LYS A 100 4.65 18.96 0.48
CA LYS A 100 4.34 19.72 1.71
C LYS A 100 2.88 20.22 1.77
N ARG A 101 1.97 19.62 0.98
CA ARG A 101 0.57 20.05 0.85
C ARG A 101 -0.25 19.80 2.12
N ILE A 102 0.30 19.02 3.05
CA ILE A 102 -0.25 18.82 4.38
C ILE A 102 -0.28 20.14 5.18
N ALA A 103 0.55 21.14 4.82
CA ALA A 103 0.52 22.47 5.43
C ALA A 103 -0.60 23.40 4.90
N LEU A 104 -1.31 23.05 3.81
CA LEU A 104 -2.23 23.99 3.12
C LEU A 104 -3.71 23.59 3.14
N GLN A 105 -4.06 22.37 3.56
CA GLN A 105 -5.48 21.99 3.69
C GLN A 105 -6.08 22.29 5.08
N LEU A 106 -5.24 22.61 6.07
CA LEU A 106 -5.71 23.04 7.40
C LEU A 106 -5.94 24.55 7.48
N SER A 107 -5.20 25.38 6.74
CA SER A 107 -5.43 26.83 6.72
C SER A 107 -6.78 27.21 6.10
N ASP A 108 -7.24 26.47 5.09
CA ASP A 108 -8.49 26.79 4.38
C ASP A 108 -9.74 26.31 5.15
N ASN A 109 -9.60 25.25 5.94
CA ASN A 109 -10.70 24.75 6.78
C ASN A 109 -10.81 25.46 8.14
N GLU A 110 -9.72 26.03 8.68
CA GLU A 110 -9.80 26.85 9.90
C GLU A 110 -10.20 28.31 9.60
N ALA A 111 -9.96 28.83 8.39
CA ALA A 111 -10.40 30.17 7.98
C ALA A 111 -11.91 30.28 7.66
N THR A 112 -12.63 29.15 7.59
CA THR A 112 -14.08 29.13 7.34
C THR A 112 -14.94 29.03 8.61
N PHE A 113 -14.32 28.99 9.79
CA PHE A 113 -15.01 28.90 11.09
C PHE A 113 -14.76 30.09 12.04
N HIS A 114 -14.39 31.27 11.52
CA HIS A 114 -14.33 32.52 12.30
C HIS A 114 -15.16 33.63 11.67
#